data_AF-A0A7Y2UXZ8-F1
#
_entry.id   AF-A0A7Y2UXZ8-F1
#
_cell.length_a   1.000
_cell.length_b   1.000
_cell.length_c   1.000
_cell.angle_alpha   90.00
_cell.angle_beta   90.00
_cell.angle_gamma   90.00
#
_symmetry.space_group_name_H-M   'P 1'
#
loop_
_entity.id
_entity.type
_entity.pdbx_description
1 polymer ?
#
loop_
_entity_poly.entity_id
_entity_poly.type
_entity_poly.pdbx_seq_one_letter_code
_entity_poly.pdbx_strand_id
1 'polypeptide(L)' 'MKLEKISLEDSRVKLIPLSLSHCKQLLHIAMEPGLTRYSPSEINSETALTAYISQALDQ' A
#
# COMPACT_ATOMS: atom_id res chain seq x y z
N MET A 1 -3.13 9.24 -30.20
CA MET A 1 -2.62 7.97 -29.64
C MET A 1 -3.45 7.65 -28.40
N LYS A 2 -4.26 6.58 -28.39
CA LYS A 2 -4.91 6.14 -27.15
C LYS A 2 -3.81 5.49 -26.30
N LEU A 3 -3.50 6.05 -25.14
CA LEU A 3 -2.71 5.35 -24.14
C LEU A 3 -3.53 4.13 -23.71
N GLU A 4 -3.11 2.94 -24.14
CA GLU A 4 -3.63 1.73 -23.52
C GLU A 4 -3.30 1.81 -22.03
N LYS A 5 -4.32 1.52 -21.20
CA LYS A 5 -4.18 1.58 -19.75
C LYS A 5 -3.09 0.58 -19.35
N ILE A 6 -1.95 1.08 -18.86
CA ILE A 6 -0.88 0.21 -18.35
C ILE A 6 -1.47 -0.61 -17.20
N SER A 7 -1.43 -1.93 -17.36
CA SER A 7 -1.89 -2.90 -16.35
C SER A 7 -0.68 -3.67 -15.86
N LEU A 8 -0.53 -3.76 -14.55
CA LEU A 8 0.48 -4.58 -13.89
C LEU A 8 -0.23 -5.79 -13.29
N GLU A 9 -0.38 -6.85 -14.09
CA GLU A 9 -1.19 -8.02 -13.76
C GLU A 9 -0.62 -9.28 -14.41
N ASP A 10 -0.62 -10.40 -13.68
CA ASP A 10 -0.30 -11.74 -14.17
C ASP A 10 -1.42 -12.74 -13.78
N SER A 11 -1.18 -14.04 -13.99
CA SER A 11 -2.15 -15.11 -13.67
C SER A 11 -2.47 -15.28 -12.18
N ARG A 12 -1.73 -14.63 -11.29
CA ARG A 12 -1.83 -14.77 -9.83
C ARG A 12 -2.21 -13.47 -9.14
N VAL A 13 -1.74 -12.33 -9.64
CA VAL A 13 -1.87 -11.05 -8.94
C VAL A 13 -2.04 -9.87 -9.89
N LYS A 14 -2.75 -8.86 -9.40
CA LYS A 14 -2.92 -7.56 -10.02
C LYS A 14 -2.45 -6.48 -9.05
N LEU A 15 -1.70 -5.51 -9.54
CA LEU A 15 -1.42 -4.28 -8.81
C LEU A 15 -2.45 -3.22 -9.17
N ILE A 16 -2.97 -2.55 -8.16
CA ILE A 16 -3.88 -1.42 -8.31
C ILE A 16 -3.24 -0.18 -7.69
N PRO A 17 -3.53 1.03 -8.21
CA PRO A 17 -3.08 2.27 -7.58
C PRO A 17 -3.49 2.33 -6.11
N LEU A 18 -2.57 2.75 -5.25
CA LEU A 18 -2.86 2.93 -3.83
C LEU A 18 -3.91 4.03 -3.64
N SER A 19 -4.72 3.92 -2.59
CA SER A 19 -5.67 4.96 -2.19
C SER A 19 -5.85 4.93 -0.67
N LEU A 20 -6.31 6.04 -0.09
CA LEU A 20 -6.60 6.11 1.34
C LEU A 20 -7.63 5.06 1.81
N SER A 21 -8.56 4.68 0.93
CA SER A 21 -9.56 3.66 1.25
C SER A 21 -8.96 2.28 1.53
N HIS A 22 -7.75 2.01 1.03
CA HIS A 22 -7.06 0.74 1.25
C HIS A 22 -6.48 0.60 2.66
N CYS A 23 -6.40 1.67 3.46
CA CYS A 23 -5.84 1.62 4.81
C CYS A 23 -6.52 0.53 5.67
N LYS A 24 -7.84 0.46 5.64
CA LYS A 24 -8.62 -0.57 6.38
C LYS A 24 -8.29 -1.99 5.97
N GLN A 25 -8.05 -2.22 4.68
CA GLN A 25 -7.72 -3.54 4.16
C GLN A 25 -6.26 -3.91 4.47
N LEU A 26 -5.36 -2.94 4.49
CA LEU A 26 -3.93 -3.14 4.73
C LEU A 26 -3.56 -3.21 6.21
N LEU A 27 -4.41 -2.68 7.11
CA LEU A 27 -4.10 -2.57 8.54
C LEU A 27 -3.73 -3.92 9.18
N HIS A 28 -4.51 -4.97 8.91
CA HIS A 28 -4.22 -6.29 9.48
C HIS A 28 -2.84 -6.82 9.05
N ILE A 29 -2.46 -6.60 7.79
CA ILE A 29 -1.13 -6.96 7.27
C ILE A 29 -0.06 -6.11 7.95
N ALA A 30 -0.28 -4.79 8.04
CA ALA A 30 0.68 -3.86 8.61
C ALA A 30 1.02 -4.14 10.08
N MET A 31 0.10 -4.80 10.81
CA MET A 31 0.27 -5.22 12.18
C MET A 31 0.94 -6.60 12.34
N GLU A 32 1.22 -7.31 11.24
CA GLU A 32 1.83 -8.64 11.31
C GLU A 32 3.22 -8.59 11.99
N PRO A 33 3.48 -9.46 12.98
CA PRO A 33 4.74 -9.47 13.71
C PRO A 33 5.96 -9.62 12.77
N GLY A 34 6.86 -8.66 12.83
CA GLY A 34 8.12 -8.70 12.08
C GLY A 34 8.00 -8.26 10.62
N LEU A 35 6.84 -7.80 10.14
CA LEU A 35 6.69 -7.26 8.79
C LEU A 35 7.70 -6.14 8.52
N THR A 36 7.85 -5.21 9.47
CA THR A 36 8.73 -4.05 9.34
C THR A 36 10.15 -4.29 9.84
N ARG A 37 10.54 -5.54 10.16
CA ARG A 37 11.85 -5.85 10.78
C ARG A 37 13.05 -5.26 10.02
N TYR A 38 12.95 -5.19 8.70
CA TYR A 38 14.01 -4.68 7.83
C TYR A 38 13.59 -3.43 7.06
N SER A 39 12.52 -2.76 7.50
CA SER A 39 12.02 -1.53 6.91
C SER A 39 12.24 -0.36 7.88
N PRO A 40 12.65 0.82 7.40
CA PRO A 40 12.69 2.03 8.22
C PRO A 40 11.29 2.61 8.50
N SER A 41 10.24 2.10 7.85
CA SER A 41 8.89 2.63 7.96
C SER A 41 8.16 2.10 9.20
N GLU A 42 7.52 3.01 9.93
CA GLU A 42 6.57 2.68 10.98
C GLU A 42 5.15 2.70 10.40
N ILE A 43 4.50 1.53 10.31
CA ILE A 43 3.16 1.38 9.71
C ILE A 43 2.23 0.48 10.55
N ASN A 44 2.67 0.05 11.73
CA ASN A 44 2.02 -0.96 12.57
C ASN A 44 0.82 -0.43 13.40
N SER A 45 0.22 0.69 13.00
CA SER A 45 -0.99 1.24 13.59
C SER A 45 -1.82 1.95 12.51
N GLU A 46 -3.11 2.15 12.74
CA GLU A 46 -4.00 2.83 11.78
C GLU A 46 -3.51 4.26 11.48
N THR A 47 -3.06 5.00 12.50
CA THR A 47 -2.53 6.35 12.33
C THR A 47 -1.25 6.36 11.51
N ALA A 48 -0.29 5.47 11.82
CA ALA A 48 0.98 5.39 11.12
C ALA A 48 0.82 4.92 9.66
N LEU A 49 -0.02 3.91 9.42
CA LEU A 49 -0.34 3.44 8.07
C LEU A 49 -1.05 4.50 7.23
N THR A 50 -2.00 5.23 7.84
CA THR A 50 -2.68 6.34 7.14
C THR A 50 -1.69 7.43 6.74
N ALA A 51 -0.78 7.83 7.65
CA ALA A 51 0.25 8.81 7.36
C ALA A 51 1.19 8.34 6.24
N TYR A 52 1.60 7.07 6.27
CA TYR A 52 2.42 6.47 5.21
C TYR A 52 1.72 6.50 3.85
N ILE A 53 0.44 6.11 3.79
CA ILE A 53 -0.34 6.13 2.55
C ILE A 53 -0.50 7.56 2.03
N SER A 54 -0.85 8.52 2.90
CA SER A 54 -0.97 9.93 2.51
C SER A 54 0.33 10.46 1.92
N GLN A 55 1.45 10.23 2.60
CA GLN A 55 2.77 10.66 2.12
C GLN A 55 3.13 10.03 0.77
N ALA A 56 2.79 8.76 0.55
CA ALA A 56 3.05 8.07 -0.71
C ALA A 56 2.18 8.58 -1.88
N LEU A 57 0.99 9.13 -1.59
CA LEU A 57 0.09 9.70 -2.59
C LEU A 57 0.43 11.15 -2.97
N ASP A 58 1.15 11.86 -2.10
CA ASP A 58 1.58 13.24 -2.34
C ASP A 58 2.88 13.35 -3.18
N GLN A 59 3.51 12.23 -3.54
CA GLN A 59 4.70 12.17 -4.40
C GLN A 59 4.36 11.96 -5.88
#